data_AF-F7B704-F1
#
_entry.id   AF-F7B704-F1
#
_cell.length_a   1.000
_cell.length_b   1.000
_cell.length_c   1.000
_cell.angle_alpha   90.00
_cell.angle_beta   90.00
_cell.angle_gamma   90.00
#
_symmetry.space_group_name_H-M   'P 1'
#
loop_
_entity.id
_entity.type
_entity.pdbx_description
1 polymer ?
#
loop_
_entity_poly.entity_id
_entity_poly.type
_entity_poly.pdbx_seq_one_letter_code
_entity_poly.pdbx_strand_id
1 'polypeptide(L)'
;MTTDSSSSAASRKLKGNTCMKEAKYIEAIVEYSEGIMIDPSNAVMYSNRSLAFLKMDQYFYSMKDAEVTIRLVPDWPKGYYRKGQAEEGAKMFDLAIISYQAGLKACKNDLVLETALAEAQRKYYLDLDNRKKRLKKYCVVASVFGTLIVIADMMGKPRHSFIKYPWMRFTLISIAGVIGYMFASFLISLEKSRRSSLLQPPPELMQGGEKPRDPTFLTPASSSQSQSVGDSTLPHSKKE
;
A
#
# COMPACT_ATOMS: atom_id res chain seq x y z
N MET A 1 -7.94 -13.62 -46.86
CA MET A 1 -8.09 -12.59 -45.83
C MET A 1 -8.62 -13.26 -44.57
N THR A 2 -7.73 -13.76 -43.71
CA THR A 2 -8.08 -14.36 -42.42
C THR A 2 -7.86 -13.30 -41.36
N THR A 3 -8.94 -12.71 -40.85
CA THR A 3 -8.86 -11.78 -39.72
C THR A 3 -8.37 -12.53 -38.49
N ASP A 4 -7.20 -12.14 -37.97
CA ASP A 4 -6.60 -12.68 -36.75
C ASP A 4 -7.54 -12.52 -35.55
N SER A 5 -8.28 -13.59 -35.24
CA SER A 5 -9.08 -13.74 -34.00
C SER A 5 -8.22 -13.55 -32.73
N SER A 6 -6.89 -13.76 -32.85
CA SER A 6 -5.90 -13.64 -31.78
C SER A 6 -5.71 -12.21 -31.22
N SER A 7 -5.93 -11.17 -32.04
CA SER A 7 -5.59 -9.78 -31.71
C SER A 7 -6.79 -8.89 -31.34
N SER A 8 -7.97 -9.45 -31.14
CA SER A 8 -9.15 -8.65 -30.76
C SER A 8 -9.12 -8.29 -29.27
N ALA A 9 -9.64 -7.11 -28.93
CA ALA A 9 -9.83 -6.70 -27.53
C ALA A 9 -10.62 -7.75 -26.73
N ALA A 10 -11.62 -8.39 -27.34
CA ALA A 10 -12.40 -9.47 -26.73
C ALA A 10 -11.56 -10.73 -26.42
N SER A 11 -10.64 -11.12 -27.32
CA SER A 11 -9.71 -12.23 -27.11
C SER A 11 -8.78 -11.95 -25.93
N ARG A 12 -8.19 -10.74 -25.88
CA ARG A 12 -7.35 -10.27 -24.76
C ARG A 12 -8.07 -10.29 -23.43
N LYS A 13 -9.32 -9.81 -23.38
CA LYS A 13 -10.19 -9.91 -22.20
C LYS A 13 -10.37 -11.35 -21.73
N LEU A 14 -10.62 -12.28 -22.65
CA LEU A 14 -10.83 -13.69 -22.32
C LEU A 14 -9.55 -14.32 -21.75
N LYS A 15 -8.39 -14.06 -22.38
CA LYS A 15 -7.09 -14.50 -21.87
C LYS A 15 -6.81 -13.95 -20.47
N GLY A 16 -7.01 -12.65 -20.26
CA GLY A 16 -6.89 -12.02 -18.95
C GLY A 16 -7.81 -12.65 -17.91
N ASN A 17 -9.07 -12.97 -18.27
CA ASN A 17 -10.00 -13.68 -17.38
C ASN A 17 -9.51 -15.10 -17.03
N THR A 18 -8.90 -15.81 -17.97
CA THR A 18 -8.30 -17.13 -17.72
C THR A 18 -7.11 -17.02 -16.78
N CYS A 19 -6.20 -16.07 -17.01
CA CYS A 19 -5.08 -15.79 -16.10
C CYS A 19 -5.56 -15.45 -14.68
N MET A 20 -6.65 -14.67 -14.55
CA MET A 20 -7.28 -14.40 -13.24
C MET A 20 -7.77 -15.65 -12.52
N LYS A 21 -8.35 -16.62 -13.25
CA LYS A 21 -8.79 -17.90 -12.69
C LYS A 21 -7.61 -18.77 -12.25
N GLU A 22 -6.49 -18.68 -12.97
CA GLU A 22 -5.24 -19.38 -12.67
C GLU A 22 -4.38 -18.66 -11.61
N ALA A 23 -4.87 -17.56 -11.02
CA ALA A 23 -4.13 -16.68 -10.10
C ALA A 23 -2.82 -16.09 -10.67
N LYS A 24 -2.70 -16.05 -12.00
CA LYS A 24 -1.61 -15.40 -12.75
C LYS A 24 -1.93 -13.92 -12.95
N TYR A 25 -1.81 -13.15 -11.86
CA TYR A 25 -2.30 -11.77 -11.82
C TYR A 25 -1.49 -10.80 -12.70
N ILE A 26 -0.17 -11.00 -12.81
CA ILE A 26 0.70 -10.15 -13.64
C ILE A 26 0.35 -10.31 -15.12
N GLU A 27 0.23 -11.56 -15.58
CA GLU A 27 -0.16 -11.89 -16.94
C GLU A 27 -1.57 -11.39 -17.24
N ALA A 28 -2.50 -11.50 -16.28
CA ALA A 28 -3.82 -10.91 -16.42
C ALA A 28 -3.77 -9.38 -16.61
N ILE A 29 -2.91 -8.68 -15.86
CA ILE A 29 -2.72 -7.22 -16.00
C ILE A 29 -2.18 -6.88 -17.40
N VAL A 30 -1.22 -7.65 -17.90
CA VAL A 30 -0.66 -7.45 -19.26
C VAL A 30 -1.76 -7.62 -20.31
N GLU A 31 -2.49 -8.73 -20.28
CA GLU A 31 -3.56 -9.02 -21.25
C GLU A 31 -4.68 -7.96 -21.20
N TYR A 32 -5.08 -7.51 -20.00
CA TYR A 32 -6.05 -6.41 -19.90
C TYR A 32 -5.48 -5.08 -20.40
N SER A 33 -4.21 -4.80 -20.15
CA SER A 33 -3.58 -3.55 -20.60
C SER A 33 -3.48 -3.49 -22.12
N GLU A 34 -3.09 -4.60 -22.77
CA GLU A 34 -3.10 -4.71 -24.23
C GLU A 34 -4.54 -4.63 -24.78
N GLY A 35 -5.51 -5.25 -24.11
CA GLY A 35 -6.92 -5.12 -24.46
C GLY A 35 -7.43 -3.68 -24.40
N ILE A 36 -7.03 -2.94 -23.35
CA ILE A 36 -7.37 -1.52 -23.15
C ILE A 36 -6.71 -0.63 -24.21
N MET A 37 -5.50 -0.96 -24.67
CA MET A 37 -4.87 -0.22 -25.77
C MET A 37 -5.65 -0.37 -27.09
N ILE A 38 -6.34 -1.50 -27.29
CA ILE A 38 -7.18 -1.74 -28.48
C ILE A 38 -8.56 -1.10 -28.31
N ASP A 39 -9.18 -1.24 -27.14
CA ASP A 39 -10.49 -0.67 -26.81
C ASP A 39 -10.44 0.08 -25.46
N PRO A 40 -10.07 1.37 -25.48
CA PRO A 40 -9.96 2.18 -24.25
C PRO A 40 -11.31 2.58 -23.65
N SER A 41 -12.42 2.31 -24.35
CA SER A 41 -13.77 2.59 -23.85
C SER A 41 -14.34 1.45 -22.99
N ASN A 42 -13.62 0.33 -22.90
CA ASN A 42 -14.09 -0.88 -22.25
C ASN A 42 -13.97 -0.84 -20.73
N ALA A 43 -14.99 -0.30 -20.05
CA ALA A 43 -15.03 -0.24 -18.59
C ALA A 43 -14.85 -1.61 -17.90
N VAL A 44 -15.24 -2.72 -18.54
CA VAL A 44 -15.10 -4.07 -17.99
C VAL A 44 -13.63 -4.47 -17.84
N MET A 45 -12.78 -4.10 -18.80
CA MET A 45 -11.35 -4.39 -18.72
C MET A 45 -10.68 -3.62 -17.59
N TYR A 46 -11.01 -2.33 -17.42
CA TYR A 46 -10.54 -1.56 -16.27
C TYR A 46 -11.01 -2.17 -14.95
N SER A 47 -12.28 -2.56 -14.83
CA SER A 47 -12.81 -3.21 -13.62
C SER A 47 -12.11 -4.54 -13.30
N ASN A 48 -11.73 -5.31 -14.32
CA ASN A 48 -11.03 -6.59 -14.16
C ASN A 48 -9.54 -6.40 -13.85
N ARG A 49 -8.87 -5.44 -14.50
CA ARG A 49 -7.48 -5.07 -14.20
C ARG A 49 -7.36 -4.48 -12.79
N SER A 50 -8.33 -3.67 -12.37
CA SER A 50 -8.47 -3.19 -10.99
C SER A 50 -8.49 -4.34 -9.98
N LEU A 51 -9.23 -5.42 -10.26
CA LEU A 51 -9.23 -6.62 -9.41
C LEU A 51 -7.88 -7.33 -9.42
N ALA A 52 -7.21 -7.43 -10.56
CA ALA A 52 -5.88 -8.04 -10.64
C ALA A 52 -4.87 -7.26 -9.78
N PHE A 53 -4.87 -5.93 -9.86
CA PHE A 53 -4.06 -5.07 -8.98
C PHE A 53 -4.42 -5.24 -7.51
N LEU A 54 -5.71 -5.34 -7.18
CA LEU A 54 -6.16 -5.59 -5.81
C LEU A 54 -5.59 -6.90 -5.24
N LYS A 55 -5.54 -7.96 -6.06
CA LYS A 55 -4.98 -9.27 -5.67
C LYS A 55 -3.47 -9.24 -5.47
N MET A 56 -2.80 -8.21 -5.97
CA MET A 56 -1.36 -7.96 -5.78
C MET A 56 -1.08 -6.89 -4.71
N ASP A 57 -2.08 -6.49 -3.93
CA ASP A 57 -2.00 -5.39 -2.96
C ASP A 57 -1.56 -4.04 -3.56
N GLN A 58 -1.75 -3.87 -4.87
CA GLN A 58 -1.48 -2.64 -5.62
C GLN A 58 -2.68 -1.70 -5.58
N TYR A 59 -3.00 -1.19 -4.38
CA TYR A 59 -4.25 -0.48 -4.12
C TYR A 59 -4.39 0.84 -4.92
N PHE A 60 -3.30 1.60 -5.10
CA PHE A 60 -3.33 2.82 -5.93
C PHE A 60 -3.79 2.53 -7.36
N TYR A 61 -3.16 1.57 -8.04
CA TYR A 61 -3.49 1.21 -9.42
C TYR A 61 -4.90 0.62 -9.51
N SER A 62 -5.29 -0.21 -8.53
CA SER A 62 -6.65 -0.73 -8.42
C SER A 62 -7.69 0.39 -8.33
N MET A 63 -7.44 1.38 -7.47
CA MET A 63 -8.30 2.56 -7.29
C MET A 63 -8.38 3.39 -8.57
N LYS A 64 -7.25 3.62 -9.26
CA LYS A 64 -7.21 4.39 -10.51
C LYS A 64 -8.02 3.74 -11.63
N ASP A 65 -7.91 2.43 -11.80
CA ASP A 65 -8.73 1.70 -12.77
C ASP A 65 -10.21 1.69 -12.39
N ALA A 66 -10.52 1.64 -11.09
CA ALA A 66 -11.89 1.78 -10.62
C ALA A 66 -12.47 3.17 -10.91
N GLU A 67 -11.69 4.24 -10.72
CA GLU A 67 -12.08 5.61 -11.08
C GLU A 67 -12.32 5.76 -12.59
N VAL A 68 -11.49 5.14 -13.43
CA VAL A 68 -11.73 5.09 -14.88
C VAL A 68 -13.04 4.36 -15.19
N THR A 69 -13.28 3.22 -14.55
CA THR A 69 -14.52 2.44 -14.70
C THR A 69 -15.76 3.28 -14.38
N ILE A 70 -15.72 4.02 -13.26
CA ILE A 70 -16.81 4.93 -12.85
C ILE A 70 -17.01 6.07 -13.85
N ARG A 71 -15.93 6.63 -14.40
CA ARG A 71 -16.04 7.69 -15.43
C ARG A 71 -16.63 7.19 -16.73
N LEU A 72 -16.28 5.97 -17.14
CA LEU A 72 -16.79 5.37 -18.39
C LEU A 72 -18.25 4.93 -18.25
N VAL A 73 -18.62 4.32 -17.12
CA VAL A 73 -19.99 3.86 -16.87
C VAL A 73 -20.40 4.22 -15.43
N PRO A 74 -20.91 5.45 -15.21
CA PRO A 74 -21.26 5.95 -13.87
C PRO A 74 -22.40 5.20 -13.18
N ASP A 75 -23.26 4.55 -13.95
CA ASP A 75 -24.42 3.79 -13.46
C ASP A 75 -24.09 2.31 -13.22
N TRP A 76 -22.82 1.91 -13.33
CA TRP A 76 -22.40 0.54 -13.10
C TRP A 76 -21.84 0.34 -11.68
N PRO A 77 -22.54 -0.42 -10.80
CA PRO A 77 -22.13 -0.61 -9.41
C PRO A 77 -20.70 -1.11 -9.23
N LYS A 78 -20.22 -1.90 -10.20
CA LYS A 78 -18.93 -2.58 -10.11
C LYS A 78 -17.75 -1.61 -10.03
N GLY A 79 -17.84 -0.43 -10.64
CA GLY A 79 -16.78 0.59 -10.53
C GLY A 79 -16.59 1.07 -9.09
N TYR A 80 -17.69 1.46 -8.43
CA TYR A 80 -17.69 1.86 -7.02
C TYR A 80 -17.29 0.71 -6.11
N TYR A 81 -17.77 -0.50 -6.41
CA TYR A 81 -17.40 -1.68 -5.66
C TYR A 81 -15.89 -1.91 -5.68
N ARG A 82 -15.25 -1.86 -6.86
CA ARG A 82 -13.79 -1.99 -7.00
C ARG A 82 -13.03 -0.89 -6.24
N LYS A 83 -13.51 0.35 -6.32
CA LYS A 83 -12.90 1.48 -5.61
C LYS A 83 -12.93 1.26 -4.09
N GLY A 84 -14.09 0.90 -3.55
CA GLY A 84 -14.23 0.59 -2.13
C GLY A 84 -13.37 -0.59 -1.70
N GLN A 85 -13.27 -1.64 -2.52
CA GLN A 85 -12.38 -2.78 -2.24
C GLN A 85 -10.90 -2.37 -2.15
N ALA A 86 -10.43 -1.48 -3.02
CA ALA A 86 -9.06 -0.96 -2.97
C ALA A 86 -8.81 -0.15 -1.70
N GLU A 87 -9.77 0.70 -1.31
CA GLU A 87 -9.71 1.49 -0.07
C GLU A 87 -9.77 0.61 1.19
N GLU A 88 -10.58 -0.45 1.19
CA GLU A 88 -10.60 -1.46 2.26
C GLU A 88 -9.29 -2.24 2.34
N GLY A 89 -8.68 -2.59 1.20
CA GLY A 89 -7.36 -3.21 1.13
C GLY A 89 -6.29 -2.33 1.78
N ALA A 90 -6.35 -1.02 1.51
CA ALA A 90 -5.51 -0.02 2.19
C ALA A 90 -5.91 0.25 3.66
N LYS A 91 -6.94 -0.43 4.20
CA LYS A 91 -7.51 -0.21 5.54
C LYS A 91 -8.00 1.23 5.78
N MET A 92 -8.43 1.90 4.72
CA MET A 92 -9.06 3.21 4.70
C MET A 92 -10.58 3.03 4.64
N PHE A 93 -11.15 2.44 5.71
CA PHE A 93 -12.57 2.08 5.77
C PHE A 93 -13.51 3.30 5.69
N ASP A 94 -13.05 4.47 6.15
CA ASP A 94 -13.75 5.74 6.00
C ASP A 94 -13.95 6.12 4.53
N LEU A 95 -12.90 5.99 3.71
CA LEU A 95 -12.99 6.22 2.26
C LEU A 95 -13.86 5.16 1.58
N ALA A 96 -13.71 3.89 1.94
CA ALA A 96 -14.50 2.80 1.37
C ALA A 96 -16.02 3.01 1.56
N ILE A 97 -16.43 3.44 2.76
CA ILE A 97 -17.82 3.79 3.06
C ILE A 97 -18.33 4.88 2.13
N ILE A 98 -17.53 5.94 1.91
CA ILE A 98 -17.88 7.04 1.01
C ILE A 98 -18.03 6.53 -0.42
N SER A 99 -17.12 5.68 -0.90
CA SER A 99 -17.17 5.10 -2.24
C SER A 99 -18.40 4.22 -2.45
N TYR A 100 -18.74 3.34 -1.50
CA TYR A 100 -19.94 2.51 -1.59
C TYR A 100 -21.23 3.35 -1.52
N GLN A 101 -21.28 4.37 -0.67
CA GLN A 101 -22.41 5.30 -0.62
C GLN A 101 -22.59 6.09 -1.92
N ALA A 102 -21.50 6.52 -2.56
CA ALA A 102 -21.56 7.15 -3.87
C ALA A 102 -22.13 6.18 -4.91
N GLY A 103 -21.71 4.92 -4.86
CA GLY A 103 -22.24 3.86 -5.72
C GLY A 103 -23.74 3.63 -5.54
N LEU A 104 -24.25 3.56 -4.31
CA LEU A 104 -25.69 3.41 -4.04
C LEU A 104 -26.53 4.62 -4.45
N LYS A 105 -25.93 5.82 -4.44
CA LYS A 105 -26.59 7.03 -4.94
C LYS A 105 -26.71 7.04 -6.46
N ALA A 106 -25.66 6.59 -7.16
CA ALA A 106 -25.65 6.52 -8.62
C ALA A 106 -26.46 5.32 -9.13
N CYS A 107 -26.22 4.15 -8.54
CA CYS A 107 -26.81 2.87 -8.91
C CYS A 107 -27.89 2.52 -7.88
N LYS A 108 -29.16 2.75 -8.22
CA LYS A 108 -30.28 2.47 -7.31
C LYS A 108 -30.37 0.97 -6.98
N ASN A 109 -30.55 0.64 -5.70
CA ASN A 109 -30.88 -0.70 -5.17
C ASN A 109 -29.91 -1.83 -5.58
N ASP A 110 -28.60 -1.61 -5.48
CA ASP A 110 -27.61 -2.68 -5.67
C ASP A 110 -27.27 -3.38 -4.34
N LEU A 111 -27.73 -4.63 -4.19
CA LEU A 111 -27.51 -5.44 -2.98
C LEU A 111 -26.02 -5.69 -2.68
N VAL A 112 -25.18 -5.76 -3.70
CA VAL A 112 -23.73 -5.99 -3.53
C VAL A 112 -23.07 -4.77 -2.89
N LEU A 113 -23.44 -3.56 -3.30
CA LEU A 113 -22.98 -2.33 -2.67
C LEU A 113 -23.54 -2.14 -1.26
N GLU A 114 -24.79 -2.52 -1.00
CA GLU A 114 -25.39 -2.45 0.35
C GLU A 114 -24.66 -3.36 1.34
N THR A 115 -24.42 -4.60 0.92
CA THR A 115 -23.66 -5.58 1.73
C THR A 115 -22.23 -5.12 1.96
N ALA A 116 -21.54 -4.64 0.92
CA ALA A 116 -20.19 -4.10 1.02
C ALA A 116 -20.11 -2.88 1.96
N LEU A 117 -21.11 -1.98 1.89
CA LEU A 117 -21.22 -0.83 2.78
C LEU A 117 -21.35 -1.27 4.25
N ALA A 118 -22.24 -2.23 4.53
CA ALA A 118 -22.44 -2.75 5.89
C ALA A 118 -21.15 -3.42 6.43
N GLU A 119 -20.44 -4.18 5.60
CA GLU A 119 -19.16 -4.78 5.96
C GLU A 119 -18.09 -3.73 6.24
N ALA A 120 -17.96 -2.71 5.39
CA ALA A 120 -17.01 -1.62 5.58
C ALA A 120 -17.30 -0.81 6.85
N GLN A 121 -18.57 -0.53 7.14
CA GLN A 121 -19.00 0.10 8.39
C GLN A 121 -18.60 -0.74 9.60
N ARG A 122 -18.85 -2.06 9.56
CA ARG A 122 -18.43 -2.96 10.65
C ARG A 122 -16.91 -2.91 10.86
N LYS A 123 -16.11 -2.98 9.79
CA LYS A 123 -14.65 -2.88 9.87
C LYS A 123 -14.20 -1.53 10.41
N TYR A 124 -14.84 -0.44 10.01
CA TYR A 124 -14.58 0.91 10.53
C TYR A 124 -14.80 0.98 12.05
N TYR A 125 -15.96 0.51 12.55
CA TYR A 125 -16.24 0.51 13.99
C TYR A 125 -15.29 -0.39 14.78
N LEU A 126 -14.94 -1.56 14.26
CA LEU A 126 -13.95 -2.45 14.87
C LEU A 126 -12.57 -1.80 14.93
N ASP A 127 -12.13 -1.13 13.85
CA ASP A 127 -10.85 -0.42 13.82
C ASP A 127 -10.84 0.77 14.80
N LEU A 128 -11.95 1.51 14.95
CA LEU A 128 -12.10 2.54 15.98
C LEU A 128 -12.03 1.98 17.40
N ASP A 129 -12.73 0.90 17.69
CA ASP A 129 -12.70 0.26 19.01
C ASP A 129 -11.30 -0.27 19.33
N ASN A 130 -10.64 -0.90 18.36
CA ASN A 130 -9.26 -1.35 18.48
C ASN A 130 -8.30 -0.18 18.73
N ARG A 131 -8.46 0.97 18.04
CA ARG A 131 -7.70 2.19 18.32
C ARG A 131 -7.90 2.67 19.76
N LYS A 132 -9.16 2.73 20.23
CA LYS A 132 -9.47 3.13 21.62
C LYS A 132 -8.83 2.17 22.63
N LYS A 133 -8.91 0.86 22.40
CA LYS A 133 -8.27 -0.16 23.24
C LYS A 133 -6.75 -0.02 23.25
N ARG A 134 -6.12 0.21 22.09
CA ARG A 134 -4.66 0.47 22.00
C ARG A 134 -4.27 1.72 22.79
N LEU A 135 -4.97 2.84 22.59
CA LEU A 135 -4.72 4.09 23.33
C LEU A 135 -4.82 3.89 24.84
N LYS A 136 -5.86 3.19 25.32
CA LYS A 136 -6.00 2.86 26.75
C LYS A 136 -4.84 2.01 27.26
N LYS A 137 -4.41 0.99 26.50
CA LYS A 137 -3.26 0.16 26.86
C LYS A 137 -1.98 0.99 27.03
N TYR A 138 -1.67 1.88 26.09
CA TYR A 138 -0.49 2.73 26.21
C TYR A 138 -0.54 3.69 27.41
N CYS A 139 -1.71 4.27 27.70
CA CYS A 139 -1.90 5.10 28.88
C CYS A 139 -1.65 4.33 30.19
N VAL A 140 -2.16 3.10 30.29
CA VAL A 140 -1.95 2.23 31.45
C VAL A 140 -0.46 1.86 31.58
N VAL A 141 0.19 1.45 30.51
CA VAL A 141 1.62 1.10 30.51
C VAL A 141 2.49 2.29 30.94
N ALA A 142 2.21 3.49 30.42
CA ALA A 142 2.93 4.70 30.79
C ALA A 142 2.72 5.10 32.26
N SER A 143 1.51 4.90 32.80
CA SER A 143 1.20 5.16 34.21
C SER A 143 1.92 4.20 35.15
N VAL A 144 2.01 2.91 34.78
CA VAL A 144 2.78 1.90 35.53
C VAL A 144 4.27 2.25 35.51
N PHE A 145 4.81 2.61 34.35
CA PHE A 145 6.20 3.04 34.22
C PHE A 145 6.51 4.30 35.05
N GLY A 146 5.62 5.30 35.02
CA GLY A 146 5.72 6.49 35.86
C GLY A 146 5.71 6.16 37.36
N THR A 147 4.90 5.19 37.78
CA THR A 147 4.86 4.71 39.18
C THR A 147 6.17 4.03 39.58
N LEU A 148 6.76 3.20 38.70
CA LEU A 148 8.05 2.55 38.95
C LEU A 148 9.19 3.57 39.09
N ILE A 149 9.19 4.63 38.28
CA ILE A 149 10.16 5.74 38.41
C ILE A 149 10.06 6.39 39.79
N VAL A 150 8.83 6.66 40.26
CA VAL A 150 8.61 7.25 41.60
C VAL A 150 9.11 6.32 42.70
N ILE A 151 8.83 5.01 42.62
CA ILE A 151 9.29 4.03 43.61
C ILE A 151 10.83 3.95 43.63
N ALA A 152 11.47 3.97 42.47
CA ALA A 152 12.93 3.96 42.38
C ALA A 152 13.58 5.22 43.01
N ASP A 153 13.01 6.41 42.81
CA ASP A 153 13.46 7.65 43.49
C ASP A 153 13.28 7.56 45.02
N MET A 154 12.20 6.92 45.49
CA MET A 154 11.98 6.68 46.92
C MET A 154 12.99 5.71 47.56
N MET A 155 13.52 4.76 46.78
CA MET A 155 14.52 3.78 47.26
C MET A 155 15.96 4.30 47.18
N GLY A 156 16.19 5.43 46.49
CA GLY A 156 17.49 6.10 46.41
C GLY A 156 17.97 6.62 47.77
N LYS A 157 19.29 6.72 47.96
CA LYS A 157 19.91 7.13 49.24
C LYS A 157 19.29 8.45 49.76
N PRO A 158 18.95 8.55 51.06
CA PRO A 158 18.12 9.62 51.64
C PRO A 158 18.70 11.04 51.59
N ARG A 159 19.93 11.22 51.08
CA ARG A 159 20.59 12.52 50.96
C ARG A 159 20.21 13.30 49.69
N HIS A 160 19.57 12.67 48.69
CA HIS A 160 19.23 13.31 47.40
C HIS A 160 17.91 12.83 46.76
N SER A 161 16.82 12.64 47.51
CA SER A 161 15.51 12.47 46.85
C SER A 161 15.10 13.78 46.16
N PHE A 162 14.97 13.74 44.83
CA PHE A 162 14.68 14.92 44.02
C PHE A 162 13.22 15.37 44.18
N ILE A 163 12.32 14.44 44.54
CA ILE A 163 10.88 14.70 44.70
C ILE A 163 10.48 14.61 46.18
N LYS A 164 10.67 15.71 46.90
CA LYS A 164 10.35 15.82 48.34
C LYS A 164 8.86 15.76 48.64
N TYR A 165 8.03 16.36 47.79
CA TYR A 165 6.62 16.56 48.09
C TYR A 165 5.73 15.45 47.49
N PRO A 166 4.80 14.86 48.26
CA PRO A 166 3.90 13.82 47.76
C PRO A 166 3.08 14.25 46.54
N TRP A 167 2.62 15.50 46.51
CA TRP A 167 1.83 16.03 45.40
C TRP A 167 2.62 16.07 44.07
N MET A 168 3.92 16.34 44.10
CA MET A 168 4.78 16.35 42.90
C MET A 168 4.90 14.96 42.26
N ARG A 169 4.83 13.90 43.07
CA ARG A 169 4.87 12.51 42.59
C ARG A 169 3.61 12.17 41.80
N PHE A 170 2.45 12.57 42.29
CA PHE A 170 1.18 12.41 41.58
C PHE A 170 1.16 13.19 40.27
N THR A 171 1.71 14.42 40.24
CA THR A 171 1.82 15.19 39.00
C THR A 171 2.75 14.51 37.98
N LEU A 172 3.84 13.88 38.42
CA LEU A 172 4.75 13.16 37.52
C LEU A 172 4.08 11.95 36.86
N ILE A 173 3.34 11.15 37.63
CA ILE A 173 2.59 9.99 37.11
C ILE A 173 1.53 10.46 36.10
N SER A 174 0.83 11.55 36.39
CA SER A 174 -0.15 12.15 35.47
C SER A 174 0.51 12.61 34.15
N ILE A 175 1.65 13.32 34.24
CA ILE A 175 2.42 13.76 33.07
C ILE A 175 2.90 12.56 32.24
N ALA A 176 3.41 11.50 32.87
CA ALA A 176 3.81 10.28 32.18
C ALA A 176 2.65 9.64 31.41
N GLY A 177 1.45 9.62 31.99
CA GLY A 177 0.22 9.17 31.31
C GLY A 177 -0.13 10.02 30.09
N VAL A 178 -0.05 11.35 30.20
CA VAL A 178 -0.30 12.27 29.07
C VAL A 178 0.74 12.07 27.96
N ILE A 179 2.02 11.98 28.29
CA ILE A 179 3.09 11.72 27.31
C ILE A 179 2.86 10.38 26.61
N GLY A 180 2.50 9.33 27.35
CA GLY A 180 2.17 8.02 26.80
C GLY A 180 0.99 8.07 25.83
N TYR A 181 -0.06 8.83 26.16
CA TYR A 181 -1.20 9.05 25.26
C TYR A 181 -0.82 9.81 23.99
N MET A 182 -0.01 10.87 24.11
CA MET A 182 0.47 11.66 22.97
C MET A 182 1.34 10.82 22.04
N PHE A 183 2.28 10.05 22.59
CA PHE A 183 3.13 9.17 21.81
C PHE A 183 2.33 8.05 21.11
N ALA A 184 1.37 7.44 21.80
CA ALA A 184 0.49 6.44 21.21
C ALA A 184 -0.37 7.03 20.07
N SER A 185 -0.92 8.21 20.28
CA SER A 185 -1.69 8.94 19.26
C SER A 185 -0.83 9.24 18.03
N PHE A 186 0.42 9.65 18.25
CA PHE A 186 1.38 9.87 17.18
C PHE A 186 1.67 8.58 16.39
N LEU A 187 1.98 7.47 17.06
CA LEU A 187 2.22 6.18 16.37
C LEU A 187 1.02 5.71 15.55
N ILE A 188 -0.19 5.85 16.08
CA ILE A 188 -1.43 5.52 15.36
C ILE A 188 -1.62 6.46 14.16
N SER A 189 -1.31 7.75 14.32
CA SER A 189 -1.37 8.72 13.22
C SER A 189 -0.37 8.38 12.12
N LEU A 190 0.86 8.00 12.47
CA LEU A 190 1.86 7.54 11.50
C LEU A 190 1.38 6.30 10.75
N GLU A 191 0.75 5.34 11.45
CA GLU A 191 0.16 4.17 10.82
C GLU A 191 -0.94 4.56 9.81
N LYS A 192 -1.83 5.49 10.18
CA LYS A 192 -2.85 6.01 9.27
C LYS A 192 -2.23 6.68 8.04
N SER A 193 -1.21 7.51 8.22
CA SER A 193 -0.49 8.14 7.10
C SER A 193 0.12 7.09 6.17
N ARG A 194 0.75 6.05 6.73
CA ARG A 194 1.34 4.95 5.95
C ARG A 194 0.31 4.11 5.19
N ARG A 195 -0.89 3.95 5.75
CA ARG A 195 -2.03 3.31 5.06
C ARG A 195 -2.52 4.19 3.90
N SER A 196 -2.67 5.49 4.13
CA SER A 196 -3.11 6.43 3.11
C SER A 196 -2.13 6.58 1.95
N SER A 197 -0.81 6.42 2.19
CA SER A 197 0.19 6.44 1.12
C SER A 197 0.07 5.25 0.16
N LEU A 198 -0.61 4.16 0.54
CA LEU A 198 -0.86 3.03 -0.37
C LEU A 198 -1.85 3.38 -1.49
N LEU A 199 -2.65 4.43 -1.31
CA LEU A 199 -3.58 4.97 -2.30
C LEU A 199 -2.98 6.18 -3.04
N GLN A 200 -1.71 6.50 -2.79
CA GLN A 200 -0.99 7.56 -3.50
C GLN A 200 -0.16 6.98 -4.63
N PRO A 201 0.15 7.78 -5.67
CA PRO A 201 1.03 7.33 -6.75
C PRO A 201 2.39 6.89 -6.20
N PRO A 202 2.93 5.74 -6.64
CA PRO A 202 4.31 5.37 -6.35
C PRO A 202 5.28 6.48 -6.79
N PRO A 203 6.37 6.74 -6.03
CA PRO A 203 7.31 7.83 -6.32
C PRO A 203 7.88 7.81 -7.74
N GLU A 204 8.02 6.63 -8.35
CA GLU A 204 8.48 6.43 -9.72
C GLU A 204 7.62 7.18 -10.76
N LEU A 205 6.29 7.24 -10.55
CA LEU A 205 5.37 7.94 -11.45
C LEU A 205 5.46 9.47 -11.32
N MET A 206 5.90 9.98 -10.16
CA MET A 206 6.05 11.41 -9.91
C MET A 206 7.33 11.98 -10.55
N GLN A 207 8.36 11.14 -10.72
CA GLN A 207 9.63 11.52 -11.35
C GLN A 207 9.61 11.44 -12.88
N GLY A 208 8.62 10.77 -13.48
CA GLY A 208 8.46 10.61 -14.93
C GLY A 208 7.88 11.83 -15.67
N GLY A 209 7.54 12.91 -14.96
CA GLY A 209 6.97 14.14 -15.52
C GLY A 209 7.98 15.16 -16.05
N GLU A 210 9.27 15.01 -15.75
CA GLU A 210 10.33 15.90 -16.22
C GLU A 210 11.54 15.11 -16.77
N LYS A 211 11.49 14.80 -18.06
CA LYS A 211 12.66 14.99 -18.94
C LYS A 211 12.22 14.95 -20.41
N PRO A 212 12.50 15.98 -21.22
CA PRO A 212 12.45 15.84 -22.66
C PRO A 212 13.39 14.71 -23.06
N ARG A 213 12.92 13.78 -23.90
CA ARG A 213 13.80 12.80 -24.56
C ARG A 213 14.60 13.57 -25.60
N ASP A 214 15.82 13.96 -25.26
CA ASP A 214 16.79 14.37 -26.27
C ASP A 214 17.25 13.12 -27.04
N PRO A 215 17.05 13.07 -28.37
CA PRO A 215 17.76 12.12 -29.20
C PRO A 215 19.21 12.63 -29.32
N THR A 216 20.16 11.72 -29.51
CA THR A 216 21.58 11.94 -29.83
C THR A 216 22.53 11.90 -28.63
N PHE A 217 23.12 10.73 -28.37
CA PHE A 217 24.52 10.49 -28.77
C PHE A 217 24.84 8.99 -28.66
N LEU A 218 24.98 8.36 -29.83
CA LEU A 218 25.77 7.14 -30.00
C LEU A 218 27.25 7.51 -29.74
N THR A 219 27.99 6.69 -29.00
CA THR A 219 29.21 6.03 -29.50
C THR A 219 29.92 5.15 -28.44
N PRO A 220 30.67 4.11 -28.88
CA PRO A 220 31.37 3.13 -28.04
C PRO A 220 32.90 3.36 -27.98
N ALA A 221 33.59 2.84 -26.95
CA ALA A 221 35.03 2.48 -26.92
C ALA A 221 35.43 2.13 -25.47
N SER A 222 35.67 0.85 -25.14
CA SER A 222 36.98 0.18 -25.11
C SER A 222 37.94 0.63 -23.99
N SER A 223 38.18 -0.25 -23.01
CA SER A 223 39.55 -0.62 -22.59
C SER A 223 39.51 -1.75 -21.54
N SER A 224 39.79 -2.94 -22.04
CA SER A 224 40.45 -4.10 -21.40
C SER A 224 41.14 -3.90 -20.04
N GLN A 225 40.79 -4.77 -19.08
CA GLN A 225 41.73 -5.31 -18.10
C GLN A 225 41.70 -6.84 -18.13
N SER A 226 42.89 -7.38 -18.33
CA SER A 226 43.26 -8.78 -18.56
C SER A 226 43.36 -9.58 -17.26
N GLN A 227 42.77 -10.78 -17.25
CA GLN A 227 43.12 -11.89 -16.37
C GLN A 227 43.86 -12.96 -17.20
N SER A 228 44.98 -13.50 -16.72
CA SER A 228 45.20 -14.96 -16.65
C SER A 228 46.53 -15.31 -15.97
N VAL A 229 46.40 -16.22 -15.01
CA VAL A 229 47.43 -17.00 -14.32
C VAL A 229 48.09 -18.00 -15.28
N GLY A 230 49.38 -18.32 -15.08
CA GLY A 230 50.06 -19.40 -15.80
C GLY A 230 51.50 -19.61 -15.32
N ASP A 231 51.63 -20.52 -14.36
CA ASP A 231 52.86 -21.04 -13.76
C ASP A 231 53.52 -22.10 -14.67
N SER A 232 54.86 -22.16 -14.73
CA SER A 232 55.67 -23.39 -14.75
C SER A 232 57.13 -23.14 -15.16
N THR A 233 57.99 -23.42 -14.18
CA THR A 233 59.44 -23.63 -14.23
C THR A 233 59.85 -24.87 -15.02
N LEU A 234 60.92 -24.80 -15.82
CA LEU A 234 62.22 -25.47 -15.61
C LEU A 234 63.11 -25.44 -16.89
N PRO A 235 64.44 -25.25 -16.76
CA PRO A 235 65.40 -25.32 -17.85
C PRO A 235 66.15 -26.67 -17.86
N HIS A 236 66.65 -27.11 -19.02
CA HIS A 236 68.04 -27.56 -19.20
C HIS A 236 68.32 -28.18 -20.59
N SER A 237 69.44 -27.69 -21.15
CA SER A 237 70.53 -28.48 -21.77
C SER A 237 70.35 -28.96 -23.22
N LYS A 238 71.01 -28.33 -24.19
CA LYS A 238 72.39 -28.60 -24.68
C LYS A 238 72.51 -29.84 -25.58
N LYS A 239 72.90 -29.56 -26.83
CA LYS A 239 73.83 -30.26 -27.73
C LYS A 239 73.23 -30.91 -28.97
N GLU A 240 73.89 -30.51 -30.08
CA GLU A 240 74.30 -31.29 -31.26
C GLU A 240 73.21 -31.82 -32.19
#